data_AF-A0A258R509-F1
#
_entry.id   AF-A0A258R509-F1
#
_cell.length_a   1.000
_cell.length_b   1.000
_cell.length_c   1.000
_cell.angle_alpha   90.00
_cell.angle_beta   90.00
_cell.angle_gamma   90.00
#
_symmetry.space_group_name_H-M   'P 1'
#
loop_
_entity.id
_entity.type
_entity.pdbx_description
1 polymer ?
#
loop_
_entity_poly.entity_id
_entity_poly.type
_entity_poly.pdbx_seq_one_letter_code
_entity_poly.pdbx_strand_id
1 'polypeptide(L)' 'YSIMNTVSPNLTYHPERLTMEKGESMFSPADRIGQLTMRNLDIIDTRDKLAIYAQTGLLSQTGGAALPSLKNDGGV' A
#
# COMPACT_ATOMS: atom_id res chain seq x y z
N TYR A 1 17.47 23.14 3.85
CA TYR A 1 16.86 23.64 5.10
C TYR A 1 16.40 22.45 5.92
N SER A 2 16.81 22.36 7.19
CA SER A 2 16.29 21.32 8.12
C SER A 2 15.12 21.92 8.91
N ILE A 3 13.95 21.31 8.81
CA ILE A 3 12.80 21.62 9.67
C ILE A 3 13.03 20.83 10.96
N MET A 4 13.59 21.49 11.98
CA MET A 4 13.97 20.83 13.24
C MET A 4 12.78 20.62 14.19
N ASN A 5 11.81 21.53 14.19
CA ASN A 5 10.63 21.43 15.04
C ASN A 5 9.49 22.29 14.49
N THR A 6 8.47 21.65 13.91
CA THR A 6 7.23 22.33 13.52
C THR A 6 6.26 22.26 14.68
N VAL A 7 5.98 23.40 15.30
CA VAL A 7 4.99 23.52 16.37
C VAL A 7 3.70 24.12 15.81
N SER A 8 2.57 23.47 16.07
CA SER A 8 1.24 24.01 15.81
C SER A 8 0.23 23.36 16.77
N PRO A 9 -0.72 24.11 17.34
CA PRO A 9 -1.76 23.55 18.21
C PRO A 9 -2.70 22.55 17.51
N ASN A 10 -2.75 22.57 16.17
CA ASN A 10 -3.67 21.77 15.36
C ASN A 10 -2.96 20.65 14.58
N LEU A 11 -1.79 20.19 15.04
CA LEU A 11 -1.11 19.06 14.41
C LEU A 11 -1.93 17.78 14.61
N THR A 12 -2.09 17.00 13.54
CA THR A 12 -2.65 15.64 13.61
C THR A 12 -1.58 14.59 13.94
N TYR A 13 -0.31 14.97 13.90
CA TYR A 13 0.82 14.14 14.28
C TYR A 13 0.96 14.08 15.81
N HIS A 14 0.69 12.91 16.37
CA HIS A 14 0.72 12.61 17.79
C HIS A 14 1.48 11.30 18.03
N PRO A 15 2.82 11.33 18.14
CA PRO A 15 3.64 10.11 18.26
C PRO A 15 3.27 9.27 19.50
N GLU A 16 2.79 9.90 20.57
CA GLU A 16 2.30 9.26 21.78
C GLU A 16 1.12 8.31 21.55
N ARG A 17 0.33 8.51 20.48
CA ARG A 17 -0.80 7.63 20.12
C ARG A 17 -0.39 6.41 19.31
N LEU A 18 0.85 6.37 18.83
CA LEU A 18 1.43 5.31 18.01
C LEU A 18 2.49 4.50 18.77
N THR A 19 2.71 4.79 20.06
CA THR A 19 3.70 4.09 20.88
C THR A 19 3.29 2.64 21.16
N MET A 20 4.27 1.75 21.13
CA MET A 20 4.12 0.32 21.39
C MET A 20 4.86 -0.14 22.65
N GLU A 21 5.44 0.78 23.43
CA GLU A 21 6.39 0.44 24.50
C GLU A 21 5.71 0.01 25.80
N LYS A 22 4.81 0.82 26.38
CA LYS A 22 4.04 0.48 27.59
C LYS A 22 2.87 1.46 27.80
N GLY A 23 1.66 0.95 27.66
CA GLY A 23 0.38 1.66 27.84
C GLY A 23 -0.76 0.83 27.24
N GLU A 24 -2.02 1.21 27.50
CA GLU A 24 -3.14 0.75 26.68
C GLU A 24 -2.90 1.23 25.24
N SER A 25 -2.30 0.37 24.42
CA SER A 25 -2.09 0.66 23.00
C SER A 25 -3.43 0.80 22.31
N MET A 26 -3.57 1.81 21.45
CA MET A 26 -4.79 2.04 20.67
C MET A 26 -5.06 0.91 19.66
N PHE A 27 -4.05 0.07 19.38
CA PHE A 27 -4.16 -1.08 18.49
C PHE A 27 -3.25 -2.23 18.95
N SER A 28 -3.71 -3.44 18.72
CA SER A 28 -2.97 -4.68 18.92
C SER A 28 -2.38 -5.18 17.59
N PRO A 29 -1.39 -6.09 17.63
CA PRO A 29 -0.92 -6.78 16.42
C PRO A 29 -2.04 -7.51 15.67
N ALA A 30 -3.04 -8.03 16.38
CA ALA A 30 -4.17 -8.75 15.78
C ALA A 30 -5.06 -7.83 14.94
N ASP A 31 -5.22 -6.56 15.35
CA ASP A 31 -6.02 -5.58 14.59
C ASP A 31 -5.41 -5.31 13.21
N ARG A 32 -4.07 -5.32 13.12
CA ARG A 32 -3.38 -5.20 11.83
C ARG A 32 -3.61 -6.43 10.96
N ILE A 33 -3.60 -7.63 11.53
CA ILE A 33 -3.93 -8.85 10.78
C ILE A 33 -5.37 -8.79 10.27
N GLY A 34 -6.33 -8.40 11.12
CA GLY A 34 -7.72 -8.17 10.71
C GLY A 34 -7.82 -7.18 9.54
N GLN A 35 -7.16 -6.02 9.65
CA GLN A 35 -7.13 -5.03 8.58
C GLN A 35 -6.56 -5.60 7.26
N LEU A 36 -5.49 -6.41 7.32
CA LEU A 36 -4.90 -7.03 6.14
C LEU A 36 -5.82 -8.09 5.52
N THR A 37 -6.50 -8.91 6.32
CA THR A 37 -7.40 -9.95 5.82
C THR A 37 -8.55 -9.38 4.99
N MET A 38 -9.06 -8.21 5.36
CA MET A 38 -10.13 -7.51 4.62
C MET A 38 -9.71 -7.08 3.21
N ARG A 39 -8.40 -7.04 2.91
CA ARG A 39 -7.87 -6.69 1.58
C ARG A 39 -7.78 -7.88 0.63
N ASN A 40 -7.95 -9.13 1.11
CA ASN A 40 -7.66 -10.32 0.30
C ASN A 40 -8.58 -10.47 -0.92
N LEU A 41 -9.88 -10.18 -0.79
CA LEU A 41 -10.83 -10.29 -1.91
C LEU A 41 -10.48 -9.31 -3.04
N ASP A 42 -10.25 -8.04 -2.67
CA ASP A 42 -9.83 -6.99 -3.59
C ASP A 42 -8.48 -7.32 -4.29
N ILE A 43 -7.55 -7.94 -3.58
CA ILE A 43 -6.27 -8.41 -4.15
C ILE A 43 -6.50 -9.52 -5.18
N ILE A 44 -7.36 -10.50 -4.90
CA ILE A 44 -7.67 -11.57 -5.84
C ILE A 44 -8.34 -11.00 -7.09
N ASP A 45 -9.35 -10.16 -6.93
CA ASP A 45 -10.05 -9.52 -8.04
C ASP A 45 -9.10 -8.70 -8.92
N THR A 46 -8.16 -7.97 -8.30
CA THR A 46 -7.15 -7.19 -9.03
C THR A 46 -6.18 -8.11 -9.79
N ARG A 47 -5.80 -9.26 -9.24
CA ARG A 47 -4.94 -10.24 -9.94
C ARG A 47 -5.64 -10.83 -11.15
N ASP A 48 -6.92 -11.15 -11.03
CA ASP A 48 -7.72 -11.66 -12.14
C ASP A 48 -7.90 -10.59 -13.23
N LYS A 49 -8.12 -9.33 -12.84
CA LYS A 49 -8.15 -8.19 -13.76
C LYS A 49 -6.84 -8.05 -14.54
N LEU A 50 -5.69 -8.16 -13.88
CA LEU A 50 -4.38 -8.09 -14.55
C LEU A 50 -4.20 -9.23 -15.56
N ALA A 51 -4.65 -10.44 -15.24
CA ALA A 51 -4.61 -11.58 -16.16
C ALA A 51 -5.52 -11.34 -17.39
N ILE A 52 -6.73 -10.80 -17.17
CA ILE A 52 -7.64 -10.42 -18.26
C ILE A 52 -7.01 -9.34 -19.15
N TYR A 53 -6.41 -8.30 -18.57
CA TYR A 53 -5.77 -7.23 -19.33
C TYR A 53 -4.55 -7.71 -20.12
N ALA A 54 -3.83 -8.71 -19.62
CA ALA A 54 -2.79 -9.37 -20.38
C ALA A 54 -3.37 -10.17 -21.57
N GLN A 55 -4.47 -10.90 -21.36
CA GLN A 55 -5.11 -11.71 -22.41
C GLN A 55 -5.75 -10.85 -23.52
N THR A 56 -6.37 -9.72 -23.16
CA THR A 56 -6.97 -8.78 -24.13
C THR A 56 -5.92 -7.93 -24.86
N GLY A 57 -4.64 -8.06 -24.51
CA GLY A 57 -3.53 -7.38 -25.16
C GLY A 57 -3.34 -5.92 -24.75
N LEU A 58 -3.99 -5.48 -23.67
CA LEU A 58 -3.80 -4.14 -23.07
C LEU A 58 -2.51 -4.06 -22.25
N LEU A 59 -2.21 -5.12 -21.50
CA LEU A 59 -0.95 -5.28 -20.79
C LEU A 59 -0.06 -6.30 -21.51
N SER A 60 1.24 -6.06 -21.49
CA SER A 60 2.26 -6.97 -21.97
C SER A 60 3.00 -7.57 -20.77
N GLN A 61 3.18 -8.88 -20.77
CA GLN A 61 4.07 -9.52 -19.81
C GLN A 61 5.48 -9.49 -20.40
N THR A 62 6.28 -8.52 -19.98
CA THR A 62 7.69 -8.46 -20.35
C THR A 62 8.43 -9.61 -19.65
N GLY A 63 9.20 -10.39 -20.42
CA GLY A 63 9.92 -11.56 -19.91
C GLY A 63 10.98 -11.16 -18.89
N GLY A 64 10.59 -11.07 -17.63
CA GLY A 64 11.44 -10.64 -16.50
C GLY A 64 10.72 -9.79 -15.45
N ALA A 65 9.58 -9.16 -15.78
CA ALA A 65 8.82 -8.38 -14.81
C ALA A 65 7.87 -9.27 -13.98
N ALA A 66 7.78 -8.97 -12.68
CA ALA A 66 6.88 -9.69 -11.76
C ALA A 66 5.39 -9.40 -12.00
N LEU A 67 5.06 -8.30 -12.69
CA LEU A 67 3.70 -7.89 -13.03
C LEU A 67 3.61 -7.43 -14.50
N PRO A 68 2.45 -7.59 -15.17
CA PRO A 68 2.23 -7.08 -16.52
C PRO A 68 2.36 -5.55 -16.59
N SER A 69 2.96 -5.03 -17.66
CA SER A 69 3.17 -3.59 -17.89
C SER A 69 2.32 -3.08 -19.06
N LEU A 70 2.12 -1.77 -19.15
CA LEU A 70 1.41 -1.16 -20.28
C LEU A 70 2.15 -1.37 -21.59
N LYS A 71 1.40 -1.59 -22.68
CA LYS A 71 1.95 -1.95 -24.01
C LYS A 71 2.64 -0.79 -24.76
N ASN A 72 2.69 0.40 -24.20
CA ASN A 72 3.52 1.49 -24.69
C ASN A 72 3.78 2.46 -23.53
N ASP A 73 4.92 2.30 -22.89
CA ASP A 73 5.68 3.43 -22.40
C ASP A 73 7.04 3.34 -23.07
N GLY A 74 7.12 3.91 -24.28
CA GLY A 74 8.37 4.45 -24.78
C GLY A 74 8.77 5.60 -23.84
N GLY A 75 9.33 5.24 -22.69
CA GLY A 75 10.11 6.13 -21.85
C GLY A 75 11.57 5.74 -22.02
N VAL A 76 12.32 6.66 -22.64
CA VAL A 76 13.78 6.84 -22.62
C VAL A 76 14.60 5.78 -21.88
#